data_AF-A0A1P8FNI8-F1
#
_entry.id   AF-A0A1P8FNI8-F1
#
_cell.length_a   1.000
_cell.length_b   1.000
_cell.length_c   1.000
_cell.angle_alpha   90.00
_cell.angle_beta   90.00
_cell.angle_gamma   90.00
#
_symmetry.space_group_name_H-M   'P 1'
#
loop_
_entity.id
_entity.type
_entity.pdbx_description
1 polymer ?
#
loop_
_entity_poly.entity_id
_entity_poly.type
_entity_poly.pdbx_seq_one_letter_code
_entity_poly.pdbx_strand_id
1 'polypeptide(L)'
;MLGSALLAWSPSHRLTFDSHGFAVASLRDASTPAEAARWVDVIEITAWSVALMYGEVLTLHVRLSQGSTIQLDEEMEGWPAFIEALPGHLPSQPHKDWEHRLFFGEREQGIKVYVKR
;
A
#
# COMPACT_ATOMS: atom_id res chain seq x y z
N MET A 1 17.51 14.28 8.43
CA MET A 1 16.47 13.79 9.36
C MET A 1 15.51 12.93 8.56
N LEU A 2 15.65 11.61 8.63
CA LEU A 2 14.74 10.66 7.98
C LEU A 2 13.84 10.11 9.09
N GLY A 3 12.76 10.85 9.38
CA GLY A 3 11.68 10.36 10.22
C GLY A 3 10.70 9.59 9.34
N SER A 4 11.14 8.45 8.77
CA SER A 4 10.18 7.47 8.27
C SER A 4 9.60 6.80 9.50
N ALA A 5 8.42 7.24 9.93
CA ALA A 5 7.66 6.52 10.93
C ALA A 5 7.38 5.13 10.36
N LEU A 6 8.07 4.12 10.90
CA LEU A 6 7.65 2.73 10.77
C LEU A 6 6.27 2.67 11.44
N LEU A 7 5.21 2.78 10.63
CA LEU A 7 3.85 2.55 11.11
C LEU A 7 3.84 1.14 11.70
N ALA A 8 3.66 1.09 13.02
CA ALA A 8 3.55 -0.13 13.76
C ALA A 8 2.42 -0.97 13.16
N TRP A 9 2.79 -2.13 12.62
CA TRP A 9 1.90 -3.14 12.05
C TRP A 9 0.70 -3.36 12.96
N SER A 10 -0.49 -3.22 12.41
CA SER A 10 -1.68 -3.44 13.22
C SER A 10 -2.97 -3.46 12.42
N PRO A 11 -3.91 -4.38 12.73
CA PRO A 11 -5.34 -4.26 12.40
C PRO A 11 -6.04 -3.04 13.04
N SER A 12 -5.24 -2.06 13.46
CA SER A 12 -5.60 -0.81 14.10
C SER A 12 -5.64 0.33 13.09
N HIS A 13 -5.56 0.06 11.78
CA HIS A 13 -5.67 1.06 10.74
C HIS A 13 -6.77 0.69 9.75
N ARG A 14 -7.42 1.73 9.22
CA ARG A 14 -8.44 1.63 8.19
C ARG A 14 -7.97 2.36 6.95
N LEU A 15 -8.09 1.67 5.82
CA LEU A 15 -7.89 2.18 4.49
C LEU A 15 -9.26 2.58 3.91
N THR A 16 -9.36 3.82 3.47
CA THR A 16 -10.53 4.35 2.76
C THR A 16 -10.07 4.95 1.44
N PHE A 17 -10.92 4.91 0.42
CA PHE A 17 -10.58 5.45 -0.89
C PHE A 17 -11.82 5.91 -1.66
N ASP A 18 -11.59 6.81 -2.62
CA ASP A 18 -12.60 7.35 -3.51
C ASP A 18 -11.99 7.64 -4.90
N SER A 19 -12.70 8.39 -5.75
CA SER A 19 -12.20 8.78 -7.07
C SER A 19 -10.99 9.73 -7.04
N HIS A 20 -10.70 10.40 -5.92
CA HIS A 20 -9.62 11.36 -5.78
C HIS A 20 -8.34 10.74 -5.22
N GLY A 21 -8.47 9.79 -4.30
CA GLY A 21 -7.32 9.21 -3.62
C GLY A 21 -7.68 8.14 -2.61
N PHE A 22 -6.75 7.93 -1.68
CA PHE A 22 -6.92 7.05 -0.54
C PHE A 22 -6.37 7.70 0.73
N ALA A 23 -6.83 7.22 1.88
CA ALA A 23 -6.39 7.64 3.19
C ALA A 23 -6.29 6.45 4.15
N VAL A 24 -5.28 6.49 4.99
CA VAL A 24 -5.02 5.56 6.10
C VAL A 24 -5.26 6.32 7.40
N ALA A 25 -6.16 5.80 8.24
CA ALA A 25 -6.44 6.38 9.54
C ALA A 25 -6.27 5.33 10.64
N SER A 26 -5.75 5.75 11.79
CA SER A 26 -5.70 4.91 12.98
C SER A 26 -7.10 4.74 13.57
N LEU A 27 -7.49 3.49 13.83
CA LEU A 27 -8.69 3.08 14.53
C LEU A 27 -8.56 3.20 16.05
N ARG A 28 -7.32 3.20 16.57
CA ARG A 28 -7.05 3.24 18.02
C ARG A 28 -6.75 4.63 18.55
N ASP A 29 -6.25 5.51 17.69
CA ASP A 29 -5.79 6.82 18.09
C ASP A 29 -6.20 7.87 17.05
N ALA A 30 -7.25 8.61 17.36
CA ALA A 30 -7.74 9.70 16.53
C ALA A 30 -6.78 10.91 16.49
N SER A 31 -5.78 10.97 17.37
CA SER A 31 -4.76 12.02 17.37
C SER A 31 -3.62 11.74 16.39
N THR A 32 -3.48 10.49 15.93
CA THR A 32 -2.56 10.14 14.84
C THR A 32 -3.08 10.76 13.55
N PRO A 33 -2.30 11.64 12.89
CA PRO A 33 -2.71 12.23 11.62
C PRO A 33 -2.99 11.14 10.59
N ALA A 34 -4.12 11.26 9.89
CA ALA A 34 -4.40 10.40 8.75
C ALA A 34 -3.37 10.68 7.65
N GLU A 35 -2.79 9.62 7.10
CA GLU A 35 -1.96 9.71 5.90
C GLU A 35 -2.87 9.61 4.68
N ALA A 36 -2.79 10.57 3.77
CA ALA A 36 -3.63 10.59 2.57
C ALA A 36 -2.79 10.87 1.33
N ALA A 37 -3.20 10.28 0.22
CA ALA A 37 -2.57 10.49 -1.08
C ALA A 37 -3.62 10.57 -2.17
N ARG A 38 -3.36 11.43 -3.16
CA ARG A 38 -4.18 11.48 -4.37
C ARG A 38 -3.66 10.48 -5.38
N TRP A 39 -4.55 9.87 -6.15
CA TRP A 39 -4.17 8.92 -7.20
C TRP A 39 -3.21 9.52 -8.23
N VAL A 40 -3.39 10.79 -8.56
CA VAL A 40 -2.53 11.52 -9.51
C VAL A 40 -1.08 11.62 -9.04
N ASP A 41 -0.85 11.60 -7.73
CA ASP A 41 0.47 11.72 -7.12
C ASP A 41 1.18 10.37 -6.99
N VAL A 42 0.49 9.24 -7.20
CA VAL A 42 1.09 7.91 -7.16
C VAL A 42 1.98 7.69 -8.39
N ILE A 43 3.27 7.45 -8.14
CA ILE A 43 4.27 7.21 -9.21
C ILE A 43 4.71 5.75 -9.30
N GLU A 44 4.66 5.01 -8.20
CA GLU A 44 5.02 3.59 -8.16
C GLU A 44 4.27 2.90 -7.02
N ILE A 45 3.81 1.68 -7.26
CA ILE A 45 3.33 0.76 -6.22
C ILE A 45 4.17 -0.50 -6.32
N THR A 46 4.81 -0.87 -5.21
CA THR A 46 5.62 -2.08 -5.11
C THR A 46 5.07 -2.97 -4.02
N ALA A 47 4.79 -4.22 -4.35
CA ALA A 47 4.36 -5.24 -3.41
C ALA A 47 5.53 -5.99 -2.80
N TRP A 48 5.44 -6.28 -1.51
CA TRP A 48 6.40 -7.03 -0.73
C TRP A 48 5.69 -8.10 0.09
N SER A 49 6.36 -9.24 0.29
CA SER A 49 6.00 -10.19 1.34
C SER A 49 6.96 -9.96 2.49
N VAL A 50 6.46 -9.57 3.65
CA VAL A 50 7.28 -9.28 4.81
C VAL A 50 7.12 -10.41 5.81
N ALA A 51 8.23 -11.08 6.13
CA ALA A 51 8.23 -12.14 7.14
C ALA A 51 8.02 -11.53 8.54
N LEU A 52 7.00 -12.04 9.23
CA LEU A 52 6.65 -11.76 10.61
C LEU A 52 7.06 -12.94 11.50
N MET A 53 7.06 -12.72 12.82
CA MET A 53 7.33 -13.77 13.80
C MET A 53 6.38 -14.98 13.69
N TYR A 54 5.14 -14.75 13.21
CA TYR A 54 4.08 -15.76 13.15
C TYR A 54 3.46 -15.96 11.76
N GLY A 55 4.09 -15.43 10.70
CA GLY A 55 3.53 -15.52 9.35
C GLY A 55 4.25 -14.64 8.35
N GLU A 56 3.66 -14.46 7.18
CA GLU A 56 4.07 -13.44 6.22
C GLU A 56 2.89 -12.47 6.06
N VAL A 57 3.18 -11.20 5.87
CA VAL A 57 2.18 -10.18 5.55
C VAL A 57 2.50 -9.53 4.22
N LEU A 58 1.50 -9.49 3.36
CA LEU A 58 1.50 -8.73 2.12
C LEU A 58 1.48 -7.23 2.42
N THR A 59 2.45 -6.51 1.85
CA THR A 59 2.58 -5.07 2.03
C THR A 59 2.70 -4.37 0.68
N LEU A 60 1.97 -3.29 0.45
CA LEU A 60 2.17 -2.36 -0.66
C LEU A 60 2.92 -1.11 -0.19
N HIS A 61 3.99 -0.77 -0.90
CA HIS A 61 4.69 0.50 -0.77
C HIS A 61 4.23 1.42 -1.90
N VAL A 62 3.48 2.45 -1.55
CA VAL A 62 2.95 3.44 -2.48
C VAL A 62 3.84 4.67 -2.47
N ARG A 63 4.67 4.82 -3.51
CA ARG A 63 5.57 5.97 -3.66
C ARG A 63 4.85 7.12 -4.34
N LEU A 64 4.94 8.31 -3.73
CA LEU A 64 4.33 9.54 -4.22
C LEU A 64 5.34 10.43 -4.95
N SER A 65 4.84 11.30 -5.82
CA SER A 65 5.62 12.28 -6.61
C SER A 65 6.48 13.21 -5.74
N GLN A 66 6.03 13.51 -4.52
CA GLN A 66 6.74 14.32 -3.53
C GLN A 66 7.86 13.57 -2.78
N GLY A 67 8.11 12.30 -3.13
CA GLY A 67 9.18 11.48 -2.55
C GLY A 67 8.82 10.75 -1.25
N SER A 68 7.62 10.95 -0.70
CA SER A 68 7.12 10.15 0.42
C SER A 68 6.62 8.78 -0.03
N THR A 69 6.63 7.81 0.89
CA THR A 69 6.08 6.47 0.66
C THR A 69 5.06 6.18 1.75
N ILE A 70 3.86 5.75 1.36
CA ILE A 70 2.85 5.22 2.27
C ILE A 70 2.91 3.70 2.23
N GLN A 71 3.00 3.08 3.40
CA GLN A 71 2.98 1.64 3.55
C GLN A 71 1.55 1.19 3.88
N LEU A 72 1.04 0.25 3.11
CA LEU A 72 -0.27 -0.38 3.30
C LEU A 72 -0.05 -1.88 3.49
N ASP A 73 -0.76 -2.51 4.42
CA ASP A 73 -0.66 -3.94 4.66
C ASP A 73 -2.03 -4.64 4.59
N GLU A 74 -2.01 -5.95 4.34
CA GLU A 74 -3.24 -6.73 4.14
C GLU A 74 -4.14 -6.87 5.37
N GLU A 75 -3.64 -6.52 6.55
CA GLU A 75 -4.43 -6.56 7.80
C GLU A 75 -5.27 -5.29 7.99
N MET A 76 -5.08 -4.24 7.18
CA MET A 76 -5.85 -3.00 7.25
C MET A 76 -7.33 -3.22 6.90
N GLU A 77 -8.24 -2.62 7.68
CA GLU A 77 -9.66 -2.61 7.33
C GLU A 77 -9.87 -1.88 6.00
N GLY A 78 -10.56 -2.53 5.05
CA GLY A 78 -10.78 -1.97 3.70
C GLY A 78 -9.77 -2.44 2.65
N TRP A 79 -8.76 -3.24 3.03
CA TRP A 79 -7.77 -3.78 2.10
C TRP A 79 -8.35 -4.52 0.88
N PRO A 80 -9.28 -5.50 1.02
CA PRO A 80 -9.77 -6.24 -0.14
C PRO A 80 -10.44 -5.34 -1.19
N ALA A 81 -11.27 -4.40 -0.72
CA ALA A 81 -11.95 -3.42 -1.57
C ALA A 81 -10.94 -2.49 -2.28
N PHE A 82 -9.86 -2.11 -1.59
CA PHE A 82 -8.80 -1.29 -2.18
C PHE A 82 -8.05 -2.01 -3.30
N ILE A 83 -7.66 -3.28 -3.09
CA ILE A 83 -6.98 -4.08 -4.11
C ILE A 83 -7.86 -4.26 -5.35
N GLU A 84 -9.14 -4.56 -5.16
CA GLU A 84 -10.11 -4.69 -6.27
C GLU A 84 -10.31 -3.39 -7.05
N ALA A 85 -10.26 -2.24 -6.38
CA ALA A 85 -10.47 -0.93 -7.01
C ALA A 85 -9.21 -0.36 -7.68
N LEU A 86 -8.02 -0.83 -7.28
CA LEU A 86 -6.72 -0.33 -7.74
C LEU A 86 -6.58 -0.23 -9.28
N PRO A 87 -7.04 -1.22 -10.08
CA PRO A 87 -7.03 -1.11 -11.55
C PRO A 87 -7.90 0.01 -12.14
N GLY A 88 -8.94 0.45 -11.42
CA GLY A 88 -9.84 1.51 -11.86
C GLY A 88 -9.33 2.92 -11.56
N HIS A 89 -8.43 3.06 -10.58
CA HIS A 89 -7.92 4.35 -10.13
C HIS A 89 -6.53 4.72 -10.68
N LEU A 90 -5.77 3.73 -11.14
CA LEU A 90 -4.43 3.96 -11.70
C LEU A 90 -4.50 4.14 -13.22
N PRO A 91 -3.83 5.17 -13.78
CA PRO A 91 -3.89 5.46 -15.21
C PRO A 91 -3.24 4.39 -16.09
N SER A 92 -2.39 3.53 -15.53
CA SER A 92 -1.96 2.29 -16.16
C SER A 92 -2.49 1.10 -15.36
N GLN A 93 -2.93 0.06 -16.08
CA GLN A 93 -3.44 -1.14 -15.42
C GLN A 93 -2.31 -1.77 -14.58
N PRO A 94 -2.57 -2.13 -13.31
CA PRO A 94 -1.62 -2.89 -12.52
C PRO A 94 -1.28 -4.21 -13.24
N HIS A 95 -0.06 -4.69 -13.02
CA HIS A 95 0.41 -5.95 -13.62
C HIS A 95 -0.49 -7.12 -13.16
N LYS A 96 -1.18 -7.80 -14.09
CA LYS A 96 -2.28 -8.74 -13.80
C LYS A 96 -1.89 -10.01 -13.00
N ASP A 97 -0.63 -10.19 -12.67
CA ASP A 97 -0.06 -11.40 -12.05
C ASP A 97 0.83 -11.09 -10.84
N TRP A 98 0.82 -9.85 -10.34
CA TRP A 98 1.74 -9.41 -9.29
C TRP A 98 1.63 -10.24 -8.01
N GLU A 99 0.42 -10.62 -7.59
CA GLU A 99 0.18 -11.47 -6.42
C GLU A 99 0.78 -12.86 -6.61
N HIS A 100 0.51 -13.50 -7.75
CA HIS A 100 1.05 -14.83 -8.06
C HIS A 100 2.59 -14.81 -8.08
N ARG A 101 3.18 -13.79 -8.70
CA ARG A 101 4.63 -13.61 -8.73
C ARG A 101 5.22 -13.41 -7.33
N LEU A 102 4.47 -12.77 -6.43
CA LEU A 102 4.92 -12.54 -5.06
C LEU A 102 4.89 -13.83 -4.24
N PHE A 103 3.81 -14.60 -4.33
CA PHE A 103 3.68 -15.82 -3.54
C PHE A 103 4.56 -16.96 -4.06
N PHE A 104 4.83 -17.02 -5.36
CA PHE A 104 5.54 -18.15 -5.99
C PHE A 104 6.91 -17.81 -6.60
N GLY A 105 7.45 -16.61 -6.35
CA GLY A 105 8.67 -16.15 -7.04
C GLY A 105 9.47 -15.08 -6.30
N GLU A 106 9.52 -13.88 -6.88
CA GLU A 106 10.52 -12.80 -6.66
C GLU A 106 10.36 -12.05 -5.32
N ARG A 107 10.18 -12.78 -4.21
CA ARG A 107 9.89 -12.21 -2.87
C ARG A 107 10.91 -11.18 -2.38
N GLU A 108 12.19 -11.37 -2.69
CA GLU A 108 13.29 -10.53 -2.17
C GLU A 108 13.44 -9.18 -2.87
N GLN A 109 12.88 -9.00 -4.07
CA GLN A 109 13.10 -7.78 -4.86
C GLN A 109 11.94 -6.80 -4.84
N GLY A 110 10.80 -7.23 -4.31
CA GLY A 110 9.54 -6.50 -4.41
C GLY A 110 9.03 -6.49 -5.86
N ILE A 111 7.72 -6.63 -6.02
CA ILE A 111 7.10 -6.68 -7.35
C ILE A 111 6.45 -5.36 -7.64
N LYS A 112 6.86 -4.73 -8.73
CA LYS A 112 6.22 -3.50 -9.22
C LYS A 112 4.82 -3.84 -9.71
N VAL A 113 3.83 -3.45 -8.92
CA VAL A 113 2.40 -3.57 -9.23
C VAL A 113 2.02 -2.51 -10.25
N TYR A 114 2.55 -1.30 -10.07
CA TYR A 114 2.29 -0.16 -10.93
C TYR A 114 3.52 0.75 -11.01
N VAL A 115 3.77 1.30 -12.19
CA VAL A 115 4.74 2.38 -12.43
C VAL A 115 4.11 3.38 -13.38
N LYS A 116 4.09 4.65 -12.98
CA LYS A 116 3.66 5.75 -13.85
C LYS A 116 4.71 5.93 -14.96
N ARG A 117 4.27 5.85 -16.22
CA ARG A 117 5.12 6.04 -17.40
C ARG A 117 5.41 7.51 -17.65
#